data_AF-A0A3R6G8K1-F1
#
_entry.id   AF-A0A3R6G8K1-F1
#
_cell.length_a   1.000
_cell.length_b   1.000
_cell.length_c   1.000
_cell.angle_alpha   90.00
_cell.angle_beta   90.00
_cell.angle_gamma   90.00
#
_symmetry.space_group_name_H-M   'P 1'
#
loop_
_entity.id
_entity.type
_entity.pdbx_description
1 polymer ?
#
loop_
_entity_poly.entity_id
_entity_poly.type
_entity_poly.pdbx_seq_one_letter_code
_entity_poly.pdbx_strand_id
1 'polypeptide(L)'
;MTKIKLNWAYAKGELDTDTLELVCIPARGRRVFGPDELDAELCIKDGMNYQIAEIHLGDVESSNILCKEIARRWNEFEEWHECKENTEDVPERNTPCLLRIEYKEISTGIIEVGYLTSVWGEYGWTEDYLDNFNESEFEVTITHWKYINKPKGVEE
;
A
#
# COMPACT_ATOMS: atom_id res chain seq x y z
N MET A 1 -2.31 -10.98 6.98
CA MET A 1 -0.94 -11.35 6.55
C MET A 1 -0.98 -12.36 5.41
N THR A 2 -0.86 -11.85 4.19
CA THR A 2 -0.68 -12.68 2.99
C THR A 2 0.81 -12.89 2.77
N LYS A 3 1.23 -14.14 2.58
CA LYS A 3 2.64 -14.48 2.34
C LYS A 3 2.84 -14.92 0.90
N ILE A 4 3.89 -14.41 0.26
CA ILE A 4 4.31 -14.82 -1.08
C ILE A 4 5.61 -15.61 -1.03
N LYS A 5 5.81 -16.53 -1.97
CA LYS A 5 7.01 -17.37 -2.05
C LYS A 5 7.99 -16.80 -3.07
N LEU A 6 9.22 -16.53 -2.64
CA LEU A 6 10.36 -16.29 -3.51
C LEU A 6 10.99 -17.65 -3.86
N ASN A 7 11.08 -17.99 -5.14
CA ASN A 7 11.68 -19.25 -5.59
C ASN A 7 12.55 -19.05 -6.84
N TRP A 8 13.67 -18.36 -6.65
CA TRP A 8 14.69 -18.16 -7.67
C TRP A 8 15.73 -19.30 -7.63
N ALA A 9 16.55 -19.39 -8.68
CA ALA A 9 17.61 -20.39 -8.76
C ALA A 9 18.58 -20.35 -7.56
N TYR A 10 18.88 -19.14 -7.06
CA TYR A 10 19.87 -18.90 -6.00
C TYR A 10 19.28 -18.26 -4.73
N ALA A 11 17.98 -17.97 -4.70
CA ALA A 11 17.32 -17.36 -3.56
C ALA A 11 15.93 -17.97 -3.36
N LYS A 12 15.63 -18.41 -2.14
CA LYS A 12 14.32 -18.94 -1.76
C LYS A 12 13.89 -18.36 -0.43
N GLY A 13 12.61 -18.08 -0.27
CA GLY A 13 12.08 -17.51 0.97
C GLY A 13 10.57 -17.29 0.92
N GLU A 14 10.04 -16.80 2.03
CA GLU A 14 8.67 -16.28 2.13
C GLU A 14 8.76 -14.81 2.52
N LEU A 15 7.97 -13.98 1.84
CA LEU A 15 7.88 -12.55 2.10
C LEU A 15 6.46 -12.22 2.54
N ASP A 16 6.34 -11.38 3.57
CA ASP A 16 5.06 -10.90 4.06
C ASP A 16 4.67 -9.63 3.28
N THR A 17 3.51 -9.65 2.62
CA THR A 17 3.04 -8.49 1.84
C THR A 17 2.77 -7.26 2.69
N ASP A 18 2.58 -7.45 3.99
CA ASP A 18 2.28 -6.35 4.91
C ASP A 18 3.56 -5.59 5.33
N THR A 19 4.76 -6.15 5.07
CA THR A 19 6.06 -5.56 5.48
C THR A 19 7.09 -5.46 4.37
N LEU A 20 6.87 -6.09 3.20
CA LEU A 20 7.81 -5.99 2.10
C LEU A 20 7.80 -4.59 1.50
N GLU A 21 8.98 -4.07 1.20
CA GLU A 21 9.17 -2.80 0.51
C GLU A 21 9.46 -3.04 -0.98
N LEU A 22 8.97 -2.14 -1.83
CA LEU A 22 9.36 -2.05 -3.24
C LEU A 22 10.40 -0.96 -3.45
N VAL A 23 11.27 -1.13 -4.42
CA VAL A 23 12.26 -0.13 -4.83
C VAL A 23 12.30 -0.05 -6.35
N CYS A 24 12.50 1.17 -6.85
CA CYS A 24 12.74 1.40 -8.27
C CYS A 24 14.25 1.49 -8.55
N ILE A 25 14.75 0.64 -9.44
CA ILE A 25 16.08 0.80 -10.04
C ILE A 25 15.89 1.56 -11.36
N PRO A 26 16.38 2.80 -11.46
CA PRO A 26 16.07 3.64 -12.61
C PRO A 26 16.77 3.16 -13.88
N ALA A 27 16.05 3.23 -14.99
CA ALA A 27 16.59 3.15 -16.33
C ALA A 27 17.70 4.20 -16.49
N ARG A 28 18.89 3.76 -16.90
CA ARG A 28 20.05 4.66 -17.12
C ARG A 28 20.09 5.19 -18.56
N GLY A 29 19.13 4.82 -19.39
CA GLY A 29 19.04 5.25 -20.78
C GLY A 29 20.18 4.66 -21.62
N ARG A 30 20.77 5.49 -22.48
CA ARG A 30 21.81 5.06 -23.41
C ARG A 30 23.08 4.64 -22.68
N ARG A 31 23.44 3.36 -22.77
CA ARG A 31 24.70 2.87 -22.21
C ARG A 31 25.85 3.16 -23.17
N VAL A 32 27.03 3.50 -22.63
CA VAL A 32 28.25 3.72 -23.43
C VAL A 32 28.70 2.42 -24.11
N PHE A 33 28.42 1.27 -23.49
CA PHE A 33 28.66 -0.06 -24.02
C PHE A 33 27.49 -0.99 -23.66
N GLY A 34 26.96 -1.73 -24.64
CA GLY A 34 25.81 -2.63 -24.49
C GLY A 34 24.48 -2.03 -25.00
N PRO A 35 23.40 -2.83 -25.04
CA PRO A 35 22.07 -2.35 -25.39
C PRO A 35 21.59 -1.29 -24.39
N ASP A 36 20.78 -0.34 -24.88
CA ASP A 36 20.22 0.73 -24.07
C ASP A 36 19.42 0.17 -22.89
N GLU A 37 19.60 0.76 -21.71
CA GLU A 37 18.73 0.52 -20.55
C GLU A 37 17.48 1.36 -20.76
N LEU A 38 16.52 0.76 -21.46
CA LEU A 38 15.25 1.42 -21.76
C LEU A 38 14.26 1.33 -20.59
N ASP A 39 14.47 0.37 -19.68
CA ASP A 39 13.47 -0.04 -18.71
C ASP A 39 13.89 0.30 -17.29
N ALA A 40 12.95 0.80 -16.50
CA ALA A 40 13.12 0.91 -15.07
C ALA A 40 12.72 -0.42 -14.42
N GLU A 41 13.50 -0.92 -13.48
CA GLU A 41 13.22 -2.20 -12.82
C GLU A 41 12.48 -1.94 -11.51
N LEU A 42 11.29 -2.53 -11.38
CA LEU A 42 10.57 -2.59 -10.10
C LEU A 42 11.04 -3.84 -9.35
N CYS A 43 11.58 -3.63 -8.15
CA CYS A 43 12.19 -4.69 -7.36
C CYS A 43 11.58 -4.77 -5.97
N ILE A 44 11.56 -5.96 -5.37
CA ILE A 44 11.37 -6.14 -3.93
C ILE A 44 12.70 -5.83 -3.25
N LYS A 45 12.68 -4.95 -2.25
CA LYS A 45 13.86 -4.60 -1.45
C LYS A 45 14.12 -5.70 -0.42
N ASP A 46 15.05 -6.59 -0.73
CA ASP A 46 15.53 -7.61 0.19
C ASP A 46 16.94 -8.06 -0.22
N GLY A 47 17.93 -7.88 0.66
CA GLY A 47 19.34 -8.25 0.47
C GLY A 47 20.02 -7.68 -0.79
N MET A 48 19.71 -8.26 -1.96
CA MET A 48 20.24 -7.88 -3.28
C MET A 48 19.22 -7.19 -4.20
N ASN A 49 18.01 -6.90 -3.73
CA ASN A 49 16.85 -6.42 -4.51
C ASN A 49 16.42 -7.39 -5.62
N TYR A 50 15.23 -7.97 -5.51
CA TYR A 50 14.73 -8.94 -6.48
C TYR A 50 13.83 -8.25 -7.50
N GLN A 51 14.28 -8.17 -8.75
CA GLN A 51 13.47 -7.64 -9.86
C GLN A 51 12.20 -8.47 -10.07
N ILE A 52 11.06 -7.81 -10.11
CA ILE A 52 9.75 -8.45 -10.32
C ILE A 52 9.04 -7.95 -11.58
N ALA A 53 9.39 -6.77 -12.09
CA ALA A 53 8.85 -6.23 -13.32
C ALA A 53 9.81 -5.23 -13.99
N GLU A 54 9.71 -5.11 -15.31
CA GLU A 54 10.29 -4.05 -16.12
C GLU A 54 9.19 -3.05 -16.46
N ILE A 55 9.46 -1.76 -16.25
CA ILE A 55 8.56 -0.65 -16.57
C ILE A 55 9.09 0.03 -17.84
N HIS A 56 8.39 -0.19 -18.95
CA HIS A 56 8.74 0.35 -20.27
C HIS A 56 7.60 1.19 -20.85
N LEU A 57 7.83 2.50 -21.00
CA LEU A 57 6.89 3.41 -21.68
C LEU A 57 7.43 3.92 -23.03
N GLY A 58 8.59 3.42 -23.48
CA GLY A 58 9.30 3.98 -24.64
C GLY A 58 9.97 5.34 -24.37
N ASP A 59 9.85 5.86 -23.16
CA ASP A 59 10.51 7.07 -22.66
C ASP A 59 11.14 6.80 -21.29
N VAL A 60 12.44 7.10 -21.17
CA VAL A 60 13.25 6.79 -19.97
C VAL A 60 12.77 7.61 -18.77
N GLU A 61 12.43 8.89 -18.97
CA GLU A 61 11.98 9.76 -17.90
C GLU A 61 10.63 9.31 -17.34
N SER A 62 9.64 9.08 -18.22
CA SER A 62 8.31 8.62 -17.84
C SER A 62 8.35 7.24 -17.18
N SER A 63 9.18 6.32 -17.69
CA SER A 63 9.34 4.98 -17.10
C SER A 63 9.90 5.05 -15.69
N ASN A 64 10.91 5.91 -15.47
CA ASN A 64 11.49 6.17 -14.15
C ASN A 64 10.48 6.82 -13.19
N ILE A 65 9.68 7.78 -13.65
CA ILE A 65 8.65 8.44 -12.84
C ILE A 65 7.59 7.41 -12.40
N LEU A 66 7.06 6.60 -13.33
CA LEU A 66 6.04 5.61 -13.02
C LEU A 66 6.56 4.55 -12.05
N CYS A 67 7.76 4.01 -12.29
CA CYS A 67 8.38 3.02 -11.43
C CYS A 67 8.60 3.54 -10.00
N LYS A 68 9.08 4.78 -9.86
CA LYS A 68 9.21 5.43 -8.54
C LYS A 68 7.86 5.64 -7.87
N GLU A 69 6.83 6.03 -8.62
CA GLU A 69 5.49 6.26 -8.06
C GLU A 69 4.83 4.95 -7.60
N ILE A 70 5.00 3.84 -8.33
CA ILE A 70 4.53 2.52 -7.90
C ILE A 70 5.23 2.10 -6.60
N ALA A 71 6.56 2.19 -6.55
CA ALA A 71 7.32 1.85 -5.35
C ALA A 71 6.93 2.73 -4.17
N ARG A 72 6.77 4.04 -4.39
CA ARG A 72 6.32 5.01 -3.38
C ARG A 72 4.93 4.64 -2.84
N ARG A 73 3.93 4.42 -3.70
CA ARG A 73 2.56 4.08 -3.28
C ARG A 73 2.46 2.75 -2.56
N TRP A 74 3.29 1.78 -2.95
CA TRP A 74 3.41 0.54 -2.20
C TRP A 74 4.00 0.81 -0.82
N ASN A 75 5.13 1.52 -0.72
CA ASN A 75 5.78 1.77 0.57
C ASN A 75 5.01 2.76 1.45
N GLU A 76 4.10 3.56 0.90
CA GLU A 76 3.11 4.36 1.66
C GLU A 76 2.14 3.51 2.50
N PHE A 77 2.29 2.17 2.51
CA PHE A 77 1.80 1.33 3.59
C PHE A 77 2.49 1.60 4.95
N GLU A 78 3.62 2.30 4.99
CA GLU A 78 4.29 2.69 6.25
C GLU A 78 3.68 3.92 6.94
N GLU A 79 2.91 4.78 6.25
CA GLU A 79 2.24 5.95 6.85
C GLU A 79 0.92 5.61 7.55
N TRP A 80 0.64 4.32 7.77
CA TRP A 80 -0.58 3.90 8.43
C TRP A 80 -0.40 3.90 9.95
N HIS A 81 -1.28 4.61 10.61
CA HIS A 81 -1.38 4.67 12.06
C HIS A 81 -2.27 3.52 12.53
N GLU A 82 -1.79 2.75 13.51
CA GLU A 82 -2.51 1.59 14.03
C GLU A 82 -3.64 2.01 14.97
N CYS A 83 -4.86 1.53 14.71
CA CYS A 83 -6.01 1.77 15.58
C CYS A 83 -5.97 0.82 16.79
N LYS A 84 -5.28 1.22 17.86
CA LYS A 84 -5.30 0.51 19.15
C LYS A 84 -6.32 1.11 20.09
N GLU A 85 -6.92 0.27 20.93
CA GLU A 85 -7.70 0.75 22.08
C GLU A 85 -6.80 1.64 22.97
N ASN A 86 -7.26 2.86 23.27
CA ASN A 86 -6.57 3.85 24.11
C ASN A 86 -5.27 4.46 23.55
N THR A 87 -5.11 4.52 22.22
CA THR A 87 -4.03 5.32 21.61
C THR A 87 -4.39 6.82 21.57
N GLU A 88 -3.43 7.69 21.89
CA GLU A 88 -3.54 9.14 21.64
C GLU A 88 -3.23 9.49 20.17
N ASP A 89 -2.75 8.52 19.38
CA ASP A 89 -2.44 8.67 17.96
C ASP A 89 -3.72 8.62 17.11
N VAL A 90 -4.41 9.76 17.11
CA VAL A 90 -5.66 9.98 16.38
C VAL A 90 -5.46 11.11 15.37
N PRO A 91 -6.17 11.08 14.23
CA PRO A 91 -6.09 12.14 13.22
C PRO A 91 -6.68 13.45 13.73
N GLU A 92 -6.39 14.53 13.02
CA GLU A 92 -7.07 15.82 13.22
C GLU A 92 -8.58 15.71 12.99
N ARG A 93 -9.36 16.29 13.92
CA ARG A 93 -10.82 16.23 13.91
C ARG A 93 -11.39 16.76 12.59
N ASN A 94 -12.39 16.06 12.05
CA ASN A 94 -13.08 16.34 10.78
C ASN A 94 -12.18 16.26 9.54
N THR A 95 -10.99 15.64 9.62
CA THR A 95 -10.13 15.43 8.45
C THR A 95 -10.44 14.10 7.77
N PRO A 96 -10.67 14.09 6.44
CA PRO A 96 -10.87 12.84 5.69
C PRO A 96 -9.66 11.91 5.75
N CYS A 97 -9.91 10.69 6.20
CA CYS A 97 -8.92 9.62 6.33
C CYS A 97 -9.34 8.39 5.52
N LEU A 98 -8.37 7.62 5.07
CA LEU A 98 -8.55 6.27 4.57
C LEU A 98 -8.38 5.30 5.74
N LEU A 99 -9.35 4.41 5.92
CA LEU A 99 -9.36 3.36 6.93
C LEU A 99 -9.07 2.01 6.27
N ARG A 100 -8.26 1.18 6.95
CA ARG A 100 -8.10 -0.24 6.67
C ARG A 100 -8.96 -1.01 7.65
N ILE A 101 -9.95 -1.73 7.12
CA ILE A 101 -10.85 -2.56 7.92
C ILE A 101 -10.60 -4.03 7.64
N GLU A 102 -10.80 -4.84 8.68
CA GLU A 102 -10.92 -6.29 8.55
C GLU A 102 -12.38 -6.65 8.83
N TYR A 103 -13.02 -7.31 7.86
CA TYR A 103 -14.37 -7.83 8.04
C TYR A 103 -14.29 -9.35 8.10
N LYS A 104 -14.79 -9.88 9.21
CA LYS A 104 -14.84 -11.31 9.49
C LYS A 104 -16.26 -11.78 9.31
N GLU A 105 -16.48 -12.64 8.33
CA GLU A 105 -17.79 -13.27 8.13
C GLU A 105 -18.08 -14.21 9.31
N ILE A 106 -19.22 -14.00 9.99
CA ILE A 106 -19.58 -14.76 11.20
C ILE A 106 -19.80 -16.24 10.86
N SER A 107 -20.37 -16.52 9.69
CA SER A 107 -20.78 -17.86 9.28
C SER A 107 -19.58 -18.79 8.98
N THR A 108 -18.54 -18.25 8.33
CA THR A 108 -17.37 -19.01 7.85
C THR A 108 -16.11 -18.73 8.67
N GLY A 109 -16.06 -17.60 9.36
CA GLY A 109 -14.85 -17.09 10.02
C GLY A 109 -13.79 -16.54 9.04
N ILE A 110 -14.11 -16.41 7.74
CA ILE A 110 -13.19 -15.85 6.75
C ILE A 110 -12.99 -14.37 7.05
N ILE A 111 -11.72 -13.94 7.04
CA ILE A 111 -11.33 -12.55 7.23
C ILE A 111 -10.88 -12.00 5.88
N GLU A 112 -11.45 -10.89 5.49
CA GLU A 112 -11.05 -10.13 4.31
C GLU A 112 -10.70 -8.69 4.71
N VAL A 113 -9.88 -8.04 3.87
CA VAL A 113 -9.38 -6.68 4.10
C VAL A 113 -10.07 -5.74 3.14
N GLY A 114 -10.66 -4.68 3.69
CA GLY A 114 -11.32 -3.61 2.94
C GLY A 114 -10.71 -2.24 3.22
N TYR A 115 -11.04 -1.28 2.36
CA TYR A 115 -10.64 0.12 2.52
C TYR A 115 -11.86 1.02 2.37
N LEU A 116 -12.04 1.97 3.28
CA LEU A 116 -13.13 2.95 3.23
C LEU A 116 -12.66 4.32 3.70
N THR A 117 -13.41 5.36 3.35
CA THR A 117 -13.12 6.73 3.80
C THR A 117 -13.99 7.09 4.99
N SER A 118 -13.44 7.75 6.01
CA SER A 118 -14.21 8.26 7.16
C SER A 118 -13.53 9.51 7.73
N VAL A 119 -14.19 10.20 8.67
CA VAL A 119 -13.63 11.34 9.41
C VAL A 119 -13.63 11.03 10.90
N TRP A 120 -12.66 11.58 11.63
CA TRP A 120 -12.61 11.47 13.09
C TRP A 120 -13.38 12.61 13.74
N GLY A 121 -14.44 12.27 14.48
CA GLY A 121 -15.35 13.19 15.16
C GLY A 121 -15.04 13.39 16.65
N GLU A 122 -16.05 13.79 17.42
CA GLU A 122 -15.94 13.96 18.88
C GLU A 122 -15.82 12.64 19.63
N TYR A 123 -16.47 11.60 19.09
CA TYR A 123 -16.66 10.30 19.73
C TYR A 123 -15.92 9.18 18.99
N GLY A 124 -15.00 9.52 18.09
CA GLY A 124 -14.27 8.57 17.25
C GLY A 124 -14.61 8.68 15.76
N TRP A 125 -14.35 7.60 15.01
CA TRP A 125 -14.66 7.52 13.57
C TRP A 125 -16.16 7.68 13.31
N THR A 126 -16.54 8.41 12.26
CA THR A 126 -17.96 8.51 11.88
C THR A 126 -18.46 7.20 11.29
N GLU A 127 -19.67 6.81 11.70
CA GLU A 127 -20.33 5.55 11.34
C GLU A 127 -20.89 5.54 9.91
N ASP A 128 -20.92 6.70 9.22
CA ASP A 128 -21.58 6.92 7.91
C ASP A 128 -21.29 5.85 6.84
N TYR A 129 -20.11 5.21 6.92
CA TYR A 129 -19.70 4.14 6.00
C TYR A 129 -19.58 2.76 6.66
N LEU A 130 -19.52 2.69 7.99
CA LEU A 130 -19.48 1.46 8.79
C LEU A 130 -20.86 0.80 8.88
N ASP A 131 -21.93 1.59 8.83
CA ASP A 131 -23.32 1.11 8.84
C ASP A 131 -23.71 0.28 7.61
N ASN A 132 -22.87 0.28 6.56
CA ASN A 132 -23.10 -0.53 5.37
C ASN A 132 -22.84 -2.02 5.59
N PHE A 133 -22.21 -2.39 6.70
CA PHE A 133 -21.96 -3.79 7.04
C PHE A 133 -23.12 -4.34 7.86
N ASN A 134 -23.68 -5.46 7.42
CA ASN A 134 -24.69 -6.16 8.20
C ASN A 134 -24.02 -6.80 9.42
N GLU A 135 -24.21 -6.20 10.60
CA GLU A 135 -23.64 -6.69 11.87
C GLU A 135 -24.08 -8.12 12.23
N SER A 136 -25.19 -8.62 11.64
CA SER A 136 -25.60 -10.02 11.82
C SER A 136 -24.82 -11.01 10.95
N GLU A 137 -24.07 -10.52 9.96
CA GLU A 137 -23.27 -11.31 9.03
C GLU A 137 -21.77 -11.09 9.20
N PHE A 138 -21.33 -9.90 9.61
CA PHE A 138 -19.92 -9.51 9.67
C PHE A 138 -19.53 -8.84 10.99
N GLU A 139 -18.38 -9.25 11.54
CA GLU A 139 -17.65 -8.49 12.56
C GLU A 139 -16.65 -7.57 11.85
N VAL A 140 -16.76 -6.25 12.02
CA VAL A 140 -15.87 -5.27 11.38
C VAL A 140 -14.93 -4.66 12.42
N THR A 141 -13.62 -4.70 12.13
CA THR A 141 -12.59 -4.07 12.96
C THR A 141 -11.80 -3.07 12.14
N ILE A 142 -11.71 -1.82 12.61
CA ILE A 142 -10.80 -0.83 12.05
C ILE A 142 -9.42 -1.12 12.59
N THR A 143 -8.48 -1.43 11.70
CA THR A 143 -7.12 -1.82 12.08
C THR A 143 -6.13 -0.68 11.97
N HIS A 144 -6.28 0.17 10.95
CA HIS A 144 -5.37 1.27 10.70
C HIS A 144 -6.08 2.45 10.04
N TRP A 145 -5.48 3.63 10.14
CA TRP A 145 -5.90 4.84 9.46
C TRP A 145 -4.72 5.57 8.81
N LYS A 146 -4.98 6.36 7.77
CA LYS A 146 -4.04 7.37 7.27
C LYS A 146 -4.77 8.53 6.62
N TYR A 147 -4.09 9.68 6.47
CA TYR A 147 -4.65 10.80 5.74
C TYR A 147 -4.84 10.47 4.25
N ILE A 148 -5.92 11.00 3.66
CA ILE A 148 -6.10 10.96 2.21
C ILE A 148 -5.22 12.05 1.61
N ASN A 149 -4.08 11.67 1.05
CA ASN A 149 -3.23 12.57 0.29
C ASN A 149 -3.99 13.05 -0.96
N LYS A 150 -4.36 14.35 -1.01
CA LYS A 150 -4.93 14.95 -2.22
C LYS A 150 -3.93 14.78 -3.39
N PRO A 151 -4.39 14.47 -4.61
CA PRO A 151 -3.53 14.53 -5.78
C PRO A 151 -2.87 15.91 -5.87
N LYS A 152 -1.55 15.96 -6.10
CA LYS A 152 -0.84 17.23 -6.28
C LYS A 152 -1.50 18.02 -7.44
N GLY A 153 -1.91 19.26 -7.16
CA GLY A 153 -2.43 20.20 -8.18
C GLY A 153 -3.94 20.45 -8.15
N VAL A 154 -4.67 19.94 -7.16
CA VAL A 154 -6.07 20.33 -6.92
C VAL A 154 -6.10 21.40 -5.83
N GLU A 155 -6.18 22.68 -6.21
CA GLU A 155 -6.47 23.77 -5.28
C GLU A 155 -7.96 23.74 -4.87
N GLU A 156 -8.27 24.26 -3.68
CA GLU A 156 -9.62 24.29 -3.08
C GLU A 156 -10.59 25.27 -3.75
#